data_AF-A0A1B6HPS6-F1
#
_entry.id   AF-A0A1B6HPS6-F1
#
_cell.length_a   1.000
_cell.length_b   1.000
_cell.length_c   1.000
_cell.angle_alpha   90.00
_cell.angle_beta   90.00
_cell.angle_gamma   90.00
#
_symmetry.space_group_name_H-M   'P 1'
#
loop_
_entity.id
_entity.type
_entity.pdbx_description
1 polymer ?
#
loop_
_entity_poly.entity_id
_entity_poly.type
_entity_poly.pdbx_seq_one_letter_code
_entity_poly.pdbx_strand_id
1 'polypeptide(L)'
;FAKTTQELITEFVNVCALFAKRFSEEGPGAEQNSLEQGFNLMEEYHTEFIEMNAKKKEMLQAEKLFDIPMSDYSSYDLAYKDFQGMQQIFTIYQNQQAARDIWAKTLWANLNPQILLDGMEAFIKEFRRLPKPVRLLNPGILLDMRMKEFKNSIPLFIELKNEALRERHWNELN
;
A
#
# COMPACT_ATOMS: atom_id res chain seq x y z
N PHE A 1 21.58 -15.35 -35.15
CA PHE A 1 21.00 -15.82 -33.87
C PHE A 1 21.47 -14.93 -32.72
N ALA A 2 22.72 -15.01 -32.23
CA ALA A 2 23.18 -14.18 -31.11
C ALA A 2 22.99 -12.65 -31.28
N LYS A 3 23.23 -12.10 -32.49
CA LYS A 3 23.00 -10.67 -32.77
C LYS A 3 21.53 -10.25 -32.60
N THR A 4 20.60 -11.08 -33.07
CA THR A 4 19.15 -10.87 -32.93
C THR A 4 18.72 -10.99 -31.46
N THR A 5 19.31 -11.93 -30.71
CA THR A 5 19.07 -12.07 -29.25
C THR A 5 19.55 -10.83 -28.49
N GLN A 6 20.72 -10.28 -28.83
CA GLN A 6 21.23 -9.05 -28.21
C GLN A 6 20.31 -7.85 -28.45
N GLU A 7 19.79 -7.70 -29.68
CA GLU A 7 18.84 -6.64 -30.03
C GLU A 7 17.55 -6.74 -29.18
N LEU A 8 16.98 -7.96 -29.05
CA LEU A 8 15.81 -8.21 -28.21
C LEU A 8 16.05 -7.91 -26.72
N ILE A 9 17.20 -8.29 -26.18
CA ILE A 9 17.58 -8.00 -24.80
C ILE A 9 17.68 -6.49 -24.58
N THR A 10 18.32 -5.77 -25.51
CA THR A 10 18.49 -4.32 -25.44
C THR A 10 17.14 -3.60 -25.48
N GLU A 11 16.25 -4.03 -26.36
CA GLU A 11 14.88 -3.52 -26.42
C GLU A 11 14.13 -3.79 -25.11
N PHE A 12 14.24 -4.99 -24.56
CA PHE A 12 13.58 -5.33 -23.31
C PHE A 12 14.10 -4.52 -22.11
N VAL A 13 15.41 -4.24 -22.03
CA VAL A 13 15.98 -3.35 -21.00
C VAL A 13 15.35 -1.94 -21.09
N ASN A 14 15.13 -1.42 -22.30
CA ASN A 14 14.44 -0.15 -22.49
C ASN A 14 12.98 -0.23 -22.03
N VAL A 15 12.27 -1.32 -22.32
CA VAL A 15 10.91 -1.56 -21.83
C VAL A 15 10.88 -1.58 -20.30
N CYS A 16 11.83 -2.25 -19.65
CA CYS A 16 11.98 -2.26 -18.19
C CYS A 16 12.18 -0.84 -17.62
N ALA A 17 13.02 -0.03 -18.25
CA ALA A 17 13.27 1.35 -17.82
C ALA A 17 12.02 2.23 -17.98
N LEU A 18 11.30 2.12 -19.10
CA LEU A 18 10.04 2.84 -19.33
C LEU A 18 8.95 2.40 -18.35
N PHE A 19 8.86 1.11 -18.08
CA PHE A 19 7.93 0.56 -17.10
C PHE A 19 8.22 1.11 -15.70
N ALA A 20 9.48 1.10 -15.26
CA ALA A 20 9.89 1.62 -13.96
C ALA A 20 9.60 3.13 -13.83
N LYS A 21 9.81 3.90 -14.91
CA LYS A 21 9.45 5.31 -14.97
C LYS A 21 7.94 5.52 -14.80
N ARG A 22 7.11 4.83 -15.59
CA ARG A 22 5.66 4.90 -15.49
C ARG A 22 5.17 4.48 -14.10
N PHE A 23 5.74 3.42 -13.52
CA PHE A 23 5.41 2.99 -12.16
C PHE A 23 5.68 4.09 -11.13
N SER A 24 6.77 4.86 -11.28
CA SER A 24 7.07 5.98 -10.39
C SER A 24 6.14 7.18 -10.59
N GLU A 25 5.65 7.42 -11.81
CA GLU A 25 4.87 8.61 -12.18
C GLU A 25 3.35 8.40 -12.02
N GLU A 26 2.87 7.18 -12.25
CA GLU A 26 1.44 6.85 -12.35
C GLU A 26 1.04 5.65 -11.48
N GLY A 27 2.00 4.99 -10.83
CA GLY A 27 1.74 3.78 -10.07
C GLY A 27 1.07 4.00 -8.70
N PRO A 28 0.90 2.92 -7.93
CA PRO A 28 0.19 2.93 -6.64
C PRO A 28 0.74 3.90 -5.58
N GLY A 29 1.96 4.40 -5.76
CA GLY A 29 2.59 5.39 -4.88
C GLY A 29 2.69 6.80 -5.45
N ALA A 30 2.16 7.06 -6.65
CA ALA A 30 2.25 8.35 -7.32
C ALA A 30 1.33 9.41 -6.68
N GLU A 31 0.07 9.04 -6.39
CA GLU A 31 -0.88 9.93 -5.74
C GLU A 31 -0.54 10.11 -4.25
N GLN A 32 -0.29 11.36 -3.86
CA GLN A 32 0.16 11.69 -2.50
C GLN A 32 -1.00 11.81 -1.50
N ASN A 33 -2.23 11.97 -1.98
CA ASN A 33 -3.38 12.29 -1.13
C ASN A 33 -4.42 11.17 -1.04
N SER A 34 -4.30 10.08 -1.81
CA SER A 34 -5.31 9.03 -1.87
C SER A 34 -4.74 7.62 -1.84
N LEU A 35 -4.92 6.95 -0.68
CA LEU A 35 -4.67 5.51 -0.55
C LEU A 35 -5.63 4.66 -1.39
N GLU A 36 -6.86 5.14 -1.62
CA GLU A 36 -7.87 4.40 -2.37
C GLU A 36 -7.49 4.29 -3.85
N GLN A 37 -7.03 5.39 -4.46
CA GLN A 37 -6.57 5.38 -5.84
C GLN A 37 -5.36 4.46 -6.00
N GLY A 38 -4.37 4.57 -5.10
CA GLY A 38 -3.22 3.68 -5.11
C GLY A 38 -3.60 2.21 -4.96
N PHE A 39 -4.56 1.90 -4.07
CA PHE A 39 -5.07 0.55 -3.88
C PHE A 39 -5.71 -0.01 -5.15
N ASN A 40 -6.52 0.78 -5.86
CA ASN A 40 -7.19 0.36 -7.08
C ASN A 40 -6.22 0.01 -8.22
N LEU A 41 -5.03 0.62 -8.23
CA LEU A 41 -3.98 0.34 -9.21
C LEU A 41 -3.14 -0.90 -8.87
N MET A 42 -3.25 -1.43 -7.64
CA MET A 42 -2.37 -2.53 -7.19
C MET A 42 -2.54 -3.81 -8.02
N GLU A 43 -3.77 -4.16 -8.41
CA GLU A 43 -4.06 -5.39 -9.17
C GLU A 43 -3.52 -5.33 -10.61
N GLU A 44 -3.68 -4.17 -11.26
CA GLU A 44 -3.15 -3.91 -12.60
C GLU A 44 -1.62 -4.05 -12.60
N TYR A 45 -0.93 -3.29 -11.75
CA TYR A 45 0.52 -3.35 -11.66
C TYR A 45 1.02 -4.72 -11.18
N HIS A 46 0.26 -5.44 -10.33
CA HIS A 46 0.62 -6.80 -9.94
C HIS A 46 0.72 -7.73 -11.15
N THR A 47 -0.28 -7.68 -12.03
CA THR A 47 -0.34 -8.48 -13.25
C THR A 47 0.81 -8.12 -14.19
N GLU A 48 1.05 -6.83 -14.41
CA GLU A 48 2.15 -6.37 -15.26
C GLU A 48 3.52 -6.77 -14.70
N PHE A 49 3.73 -6.68 -13.38
CA PHE A 49 4.98 -7.13 -12.75
C PHE A 49 5.18 -8.63 -12.91
N ILE A 50 4.14 -9.46 -12.89
CA ILE A 50 4.25 -10.90 -13.15
C ILE A 50 4.76 -11.15 -14.57
N GLU A 51 4.15 -10.51 -15.57
CA GLU A 51 4.51 -10.66 -16.98
C GLU A 51 5.94 -10.17 -17.25
N MET A 52 6.28 -8.98 -16.73
CA MET A 52 7.62 -8.39 -16.87
C MET A 52 8.70 -9.25 -16.19
N ASN A 53 8.42 -9.83 -15.02
CA ASN A 53 9.36 -10.73 -14.36
C ASN A 53 9.56 -12.05 -15.12
N ALA A 54 8.50 -12.60 -15.71
CA ALA A 54 8.61 -13.79 -16.56
C ALA A 54 9.50 -13.52 -17.77
N LYS A 55 9.26 -12.40 -18.47
CA LYS A 55 10.07 -12.00 -19.63
C LYS A 55 11.51 -11.67 -19.25
N LYS A 56 11.75 -11.00 -18.12
CA LYS A 56 13.10 -10.75 -17.59
C LYS A 56 13.86 -12.06 -17.34
N LYS A 57 13.19 -13.07 -16.76
CA LYS A 57 13.79 -14.38 -16.54
C LYS A 57 14.21 -15.06 -17.85
N GLU A 58 13.38 -14.96 -18.89
CA GLU A 58 13.73 -15.48 -20.23
C GLU A 58 14.94 -14.75 -20.82
N MET A 59 15.01 -13.42 -20.71
CA MET A 59 16.17 -12.65 -21.19
C MET A 59 17.46 -13.03 -20.46
N LEU A 60 17.42 -13.14 -19.12
CA LEU A 60 18.58 -13.56 -18.33
C LEU A 60 19.05 -14.99 -18.68
N GLN A 61 18.11 -15.89 -19.00
CA GLN A 61 18.45 -17.23 -19.48
C GLN A 61 19.11 -17.19 -20.86
N ALA A 62 18.61 -16.35 -21.76
CA ALA A 62 19.20 -16.16 -23.09
C ALA A 62 20.61 -15.54 -22.99
N GLU A 63 20.80 -14.54 -22.13
CA GLU A 63 22.10 -13.92 -21.87
C GLU A 63 23.13 -14.98 -21.48
N LYS A 64 22.77 -15.83 -20.51
CA LYS A 64 23.61 -16.93 -20.04
C LYS A 64 23.88 -17.98 -21.12
N LEU A 65 22.87 -18.34 -21.92
CA LEU A 65 22.98 -19.38 -22.94
C LEU A 65 23.92 -18.99 -24.08
N PHE A 66 23.90 -17.71 -24.47
CA PHE A 66 24.69 -17.18 -25.58
C PHE A 66 25.97 -16.45 -25.14
N ASP A 67 26.32 -16.51 -23.85
CA ASP A 67 27.50 -15.85 -23.25
C ASP A 67 27.52 -14.34 -23.52
N ILE A 68 26.35 -13.72 -23.43
CA ILE A 68 26.14 -12.27 -23.56
C ILE A 68 26.40 -11.61 -22.19
N PRO A 69 27.08 -10.43 -22.14
CA PRO A 69 27.24 -9.68 -20.89
C PRO A 69 25.90 -9.40 -20.20
N MET A 70 25.86 -9.53 -18.87
CA MET A 70 24.65 -9.28 -18.09
C MET A 70 24.15 -7.85 -18.30
N SER A 71 22.86 -7.71 -18.62
CA SER A 71 22.23 -6.40 -18.74
C SER A 71 21.87 -5.81 -17.38
N ASP A 72 21.83 -4.47 -17.31
CA ASP A 72 21.43 -3.74 -16.11
C ASP A 72 19.90 -3.59 -16.03
N TYR A 73 19.28 -4.28 -15.06
CA TYR A 73 17.85 -4.19 -14.76
C TYR A 73 17.58 -3.46 -13.43
N SER A 74 18.55 -2.72 -12.89
CA SER A 74 18.51 -2.13 -11.54
C SER A 74 17.31 -1.21 -11.31
N SER A 75 16.93 -0.39 -12.30
CA SER A 75 15.76 0.49 -12.22
C SER A 75 14.45 -0.28 -12.04
N TYR A 76 14.31 -1.38 -12.78
CA TYR A 76 13.16 -2.28 -12.67
C TYR A 76 13.16 -3.05 -11.35
N ASP A 77 14.33 -3.53 -10.89
CA ASP A 77 14.45 -4.23 -9.62
C ASP A 77 14.10 -3.34 -8.43
N LEU A 78 14.48 -2.06 -8.49
CA LEU A 78 14.08 -1.08 -7.49
C LEU A 78 12.57 -0.86 -7.50
N ALA A 79 11.97 -0.66 -8.67
CA ALA A 79 10.52 -0.51 -8.81
C ALA A 79 9.76 -1.74 -8.28
N TYR A 80 10.23 -2.95 -8.59
CA TYR A 80 9.62 -4.18 -8.10
C TYR A 80 9.72 -4.32 -6.58
N LYS A 81 10.86 -3.94 -5.99
CA LYS A 81 11.05 -3.93 -4.54
C LYS A 81 10.10 -2.93 -3.86
N ASP A 82 9.94 -1.75 -4.43
CA ASP A 82 9.02 -0.74 -3.91
C ASP A 82 7.58 -1.24 -4.01
N PHE A 83 7.19 -1.86 -5.13
CA PHE A 83 5.88 -2.49 -5.30
C PHE A 83 5.60 -3.56 -4.24
N GLN A 84 6.55 -4.46 -3.95
CA GLN A 84 6.42 -5.44 -2.87
C GLN A 84 6.27 -4.80 -1.48
N GLY A 85 6.91 -3.65 -1.27
CA GLY A 85 6.69 -2.82 -0.09
C GLY A 85 5.27 -2.27 -0.03
N MET A 86 4.77 -1.73 -1.15
CA MET A 86 3.41 -1.21 -1.26
C MET A 86 2.35 -2.30 -1.00
N GLN A 87 2.55 -3.54 -1.48
CA GLN A 87 1.64 -4.65 -1.19
C GLN A 87 1.43 -4.88 0.31
N GLN A 88 2.50 -4.79 1.11
CA GLN A 88 2.42 -4.93 2.58
C GLN A 88 1.66 -3.76 3.21
N ILE A 89 1.88 -2.54 2.74
CA ILE A 89 1.18 -1.34 3.21
C ILE A 89 -0.32 -1.45 2.91
N PHE A 90 -0.66 -1.80 1.67
CA PHE A 90 -2.05 -1.89 1.23
C PHE A 90 -2.81 -3.04 1.87
N THR A 91 -2.12 -4.12 2.26
CA THR A 91 -2.71 -5.18 3.11
C THR A 91 -3.16 -4.61 4.46
N ILE A 92 -2.31 -3.82 5.12
CA ILE A 92 -2.67 -3.19 6.40
C ILE A 92 -3.82 -2.19 6.20
N TYR A 93 -3.77 -1.39 5.14
CA TYR A 93 -4.84 -0.46 4.79
C TYR A 93 -6.18 -1.17 4.60
N GLN A 94 -6.22 -2.27 3.84
CA GLN A 94 -7.45 -3.02 3.58
C GLN A 94 -8.01 -3.63 4.87
N ASN A 95 -7.16 -4.23 5.70
CA ASN A 95 -7.57 -4.78 7.00
C ASN A 95 -8.10 -3.68 7.94
N GLN A 96 -7.46 -2.51 7.93
CA GLN A 96 -7.88 -1.36 8.71
C GLN A 96 -9.23 -0.81 8.23
N GLN A 97 -9.45 -0.72 6.92
CA GLN A 97 -10.74 -0.32 6.34
C GLN A 97 -11.85 -1.30 6.71
N ALA A 98 -11.61 -2.60 6.60
CA ALA A 98 -12.57 -3.63 7.01
C ALA A 98 -12.92 -3.53 8.52
N ALA A 99 -11.94 -3.27 9.38
CA ALA A 99 -12.17 -3.03 10.80
C ALA A 99 -13.01 -1.76 11.03
N ARG A 100 -12.71 -0.66 10.32
CA ARG A 100 -13.49 0.57 10.40
C ARG A 100 -14.93 0.40 9.92
N ASP A 101 -15.17 -0.39 8.89
CA ASP A 101 -16.52 -0.71 8.43
C ASP A 101 -17.32 -1.48 9.48
N ILE A 102 -16.69 -2.42 10.19
CA ILE A 102 -17.31 -3.14 11.31
C ILE A 102 -17.65 -2.16 12.45
N TRP A 103 -16.72 -1.27 12.78
CA TRP A 103 -16.93 -0.26 13.82
C TRP A 103 -18.04 0.73 13.46
N ALA A 104 -18.09 1.18 12.20
CA ALA A 104 -19.13 2.08 11.70
C ALA A 104 -20.53 1.44 11.73
N LYS A 105 -20.63 0.11 11.54
CA LYS A 105 -21.88 -0.66 11.65
C LYS A 105 -22.27 -0.97 13.10
N THR A 106 -21.35 -0.84 14.04
CA THR A 106 -21.64 -1.05 15.46
C THR A 106 -22.44 0.14 15.98
N LEU A 107 -23.65 -0.11 16.51
CA LEU A 107 -24.49 0.94 17.09
C LEU A 107 -23.67 1.77 18.09
N TRP A 108 -23.76 3.10 17.98
CA TRP A 108 -23.02 4.03 18.84
C TRP A 108 -23.21 3.75 20.33
N ALA A 109 -24.41 3.29 20.75
CA ALA A 109 -24.68 2.87 22.12
C ALA A 109 -23.76 1.73 22.59
N ASN A 110 -23.48 0.76 21.71
CA ASN A 110 -22.68 -0.45 21.98
C ASN A 110 -21.20 -0.28 21.62
N LEU A 111 -20.81 0.84 20.99
CA LEU A 111 -19.43 1.09 20.60
C LEU A 111 -18.58 1.32 21.86
N ASN A 112 -17.65 0.40 22.10
CA ASN A 112 -16.64 0.52 23.15
C ASN A 112 -15.42 1.28 22.57
N PRO A 113 -15.14 2.50 23.04
CA PRO A 113 -14.03 3.29 22.51
C PRO A 113 -12.65 2.68 22.77
N GLN A 114 -12.50 1.85 23.80
CA GLN A 114 -11.26 1.13 24.06
C GLN A 114 -10.96 0.14 22.93
N ILE A 115 -11.98 -0.51 22.35
CA ILE A 115 -11.80 -1.42 21.22
C ILE A 115 -11.30 -0.67 19.98
N LEU A 116 -11.77 0.55 19.74
CA LEU A 116 -11.27 1.40 18.66
C LEU A 116 -9.81 1.76 18.86
N LEU A 117 -9.46 2.17 20.09
CA LEU A 117 -8.11 2.56 20.45
C LEU A 117 -7.14 1.39 20.29
N ASP A 118 -7.48 0.24 20.89
CA ASP A 118 -6.67 -0.98 20.83
C ASP A 118 -6.51 -1.48 19.39
N GLY A 119 -7.60 -1.46 18.61
CA GLY A 119 -7.58 -1.82 17.20
C GLY A 119 -6.61 -0.94 16.41
N MET A 120 -6.69 0.39 16.57
CA MET A 120 -5.79 1.34 15.90
C MET A 120 -4.34 1.21 16.37
N GLU A 121 -4.10 0.98 17.65
CA GLU A 121 -2.76 0.70 18.16
C GLU A 121 -2.17 -0.59 17.57
N ALA A 122 -2.99 -1.62 17.39
CA ALA A 122 -2.57 -2.86 16.75
C ALA A 122 -2.11 -2.61 15.31
N PHE A 123 -2.89 -1.88 14.49
CA PHE A 123 -2.49 -1.54 13.12
C PHE A 123 -1.25 -0.65 13.06
N ILE A 124 -1.12 0.35 13.95
CA ILE A 124 0.09 1.18 14.03
C ILE A 124 1.31 0.33 14.40
N LYS A 125 1.15 -0.63 15.31
CA LYS A 125 2.22 -1.55 15.70
C LYS A 125 2.60 -2.49 14.57
N GLU A 126 1.62 -3.01 13.84
CA GLU A 126 1.83 -3.82 12.63
C GLU A 126 2.60 -3.03 11.57
N PHE A 127 2.15 -1.82 11.26
CA PHE A 127 2.83 -0.92 10.33
C PHE A 127 4.28 -0.66 10.75
N ARG A 128 4.53 -0.39 12.05
CA ARG A 128 5.89 -0.14 12.58
C ARG A 128 6.84 -1.34 12.46
N ARG A 129 6.32 -2.56 12.33
CA ARG A 129 7.15 -3.76 12.08
C ARG A 129 7.66 -3.83 10.65
N LEU A 130 7.05 -3.10 9.72
CA LEU A 130 7.54 -3.02 8.35
C LEU A 130 8.94 -2.38 8.29
N PRO A 131 9.80 -2.81 7.36
CA PRO A 131 11.12 -2.21 7.15
C PRO A 131 11.03 -0.70 6.95
N LYS A 132 12.02 0.06 7.45
CA LYS A 132 12.06 1.52 7.31
C LYS A 132 11.89 2.00 5.86
N PRO A 133 12.54 1.41 4.84
CA PRO A 133 12.33 1.83 3.46
C PRO A 133 10.88 1.69 2.99
N VAL A 134 10.20 0.60 3.37
CA VAL A 134 8.79 0.38 3.05
C VAL A 134 7.92 1.45 3.71
N ARG A 135 8.12 1.72 5.00
CA ARG A 135 7.35 2.74 5.73
C ARG A 135 7.52 4.17 5.17
N LEU A 136 8.62 4.43 4.46
CA LEU A 136 8.91 5.73 3.85
C LEU A 136 8.41 5.85 2.41
N LEU A 137 7.82 4.81 1.84
CA LEU A 137 7.07 4.93 0.60
C LEU A 137 5.87 5.87 0.82
N ASN A 138 5.49 6.65 -0.19
CA ASN A 138 4.36 7.59 -0.13
C ASN A 138 3.08 7.01 0.52
N PRO A 139 2.56 5.83 0.09
CA PRO A 139 1.37 5.26 0.73
C PRO A 139 1.62 4.87 2.20
N GLY A 140 2.86 4.54 2.57
CA GLY A 140 3.21 4.24 3.96
C GLY A 140 3.17 5.48 4.85
N ILE A 141 3.71 6.61 4.37
CA ILE A 141 3.67 7.89 5.08
C ILE A 141 2.21 8.33 5.27
N LEU A 142 1.40 8.26 4.19
CA LEU A 142 0.00 8.65 4.22
C LEU A 142 -0.83 7.77 5.15
N LEU A 143 -0.61 6.45 5.13
CA LEU A 143 -1.30 5.51 6.02
C LEU A 143 -0.97 5.77 7.49
N ASP A 144 0.31 5.97 7.84
CA ASP A 144 0.73 6.27 9.21
C ASP A 144 0.11 7.58 9.72
N MET A 145 0.10 8.63 8.89
CA MET A 145 -0.55 9.90 9.21
C MET A 145 -2.05 9.70 9.49
N ARG A 146 -2.79 9.07 8.57
CA ARG A 146 -4.24 8.86 8.73
C ARG A 146 -4.59 8.00 9.94
N MET A 147 -3.80 6.96 10.23
CA MET A 147 -4.01 6.13 11.43
C MET A 147 -3.80 6.92 12.71
N LYS A 148 -2.78 7.79 12.76
CA LYS A 148 -2.51 8.66 13.91
C LYS A 148 -3.60 9.71 14.09
N GLU A 149 -4.03 10.37 13.02
CA GLU A 149 -5.13 11.33 13.03
C GLU A 149 -6.41 10.70 13.55
N PHE A 150 -6.77 9.52 13.01
CA PHE A 150 -7.94 8.80 13.47
C PHE A 150 -7.82 8.43 14.96
N LYS A 151 -6.68 7.87 15.38
CA LYS A 151 -6.42 7.57 16.80
C LYS A 151 -6.60 8.80 17.70
N ASN A 152 -6.06 9.95 17.29
CA ASN A 152 -6.13 11.20 18.05
C ASN A 152 -7.55 11.78 18.11
N SER A 153 -8.41 11.45 17.14
CA SER A 153 -9.82 11.84 17.14
C SER A 153 -10.72 10.96 18.01
N ILE A 154 -10.27 9.76 18.42
CA ILE A 154 -11.07 8.83 19.24
C ILE A 154 -11.57 9.49 20.54
N PRO A 155 -10.75 10.16 21.37
CA PRO A 155 -11.23 10.80 22.60
C PRO A 155 -12.37 11.79 22.37
N LEU A 156 -12.32 12.58 21.30
CA LEU A 156 -13.37 13.54 20.95
C LEU A 156 -14.71 12.83 20.66
N PHE A 157 -14.67 11.68 19.97
CA PHE A 157 -15.87 10.88 19.74
C PHE A 157 -16.49 10.35 21.04
N ILE A 158 -15.67 10.07 22.05
CA ILE A 158 -16.14 9.63 23.37
C ILE A 158 -16.87 10.76 24.10
N GLU A 159 -16.27 11.96 24.10
CA GLU A 159 -16.87 13.14 24.72
C GLU A 159 -18.24 13.46 24.12
N LEU A 160 -18.33 13.46 22.78
CA LEU A 160 -19.59 13.67 22.05
C LEU A 160 -20.64 12.61 22.39
N LYS A 161 -20.26 11.33 22.49
CA LYS A 161 -21.18 10.24 22.91
C LYS A 161 -21.72 10.48 24.32
N ASN A 162 -20.85 10.89 25.26
CA ASN A 162 -21.24 11.15 26.64
C ASN A 162 -22.16 12.38 26.79
N GLU A 163 -21.99 13.40 25.96
CA GLU A 163 -22.90 14.56 25.89
C GLU A 163 -24.28 14.18 25.33
N ALA A 164 -24.33 13.51 24.18
CA ALA A 164 -25.58 13.09 23.56
C ALA A 164 -26.40 12.12 24.43
N LEU A 165 -25.73 11.25 25.20
CA LEU A 165 -26.38 10.37 26.17
C LEU A 165 -26.96 11.15 27.36
N ARG A 166 -26.24 12.17 27.87
CA ARG A 166 -26.73 13.02 28.96
C ARG A 166 -27.97 13.80 28.55
N GLU A 167 -27.98 14.37 27.34
CA GLU A 167 -29.13 15.12 26.81
C GLU A 167 -30.37 14.23 26.65
N ARG A 168 -30.21 13.00 26.14
CA ARG A 168 -31.32 12.03 26.04
C ARG A 168 -31.87 11.62 27.41
N HIS A 169 -31.00 11.28 28.36
CA HIS A 169 -31.43 10.93 29.72
C HIS A 169 -32.15 12.09 30.41
N TRP A 170 -31.75 13.35 30.16
CA TRP A 170 -32.43 14.52 30.72
C TRP A 170 -33.83 14.74 30.12
N ASN A 171 -34.03 14.42 28.84
CA ASN A 171 -35.33 14.54 28.18
C ASN A 171 -36.31 13.42 28.56
N GLU A 172 -35.84 12.25 29.02
CA GLU A 172 -36.69 11.15 29.50
C GLU A 172 -37.11 11.30 30.98
N LEU A 173 -36.48 12.22 31.71
CA LEU A 173 -36.76 12.52 33.13
C LEU A 173 -37.72 13.71 33.34
N ASN A 174 -38.25 14.30 32.26
CA ASN A 174 -39.34 15.28 32.25
C ASN A 174 -40.61 14.70 31.63
#